data_AF-A0A0F8WSD7-F1
#
_entry.id   AF-A0A0F8WSD7-F1
#
_cell.length_a   1.000
_cell.length_b   1.000
_cell.length_c   1.000
_cell.angle_alpha   90.00
_cell.angle_beta   90.00
_cell.angle_gamma   90.00
#
_symmetry.space_group_name_H-M   'P 1'
#
loop_
_entity.id
_entity.type
_entity.pdbx_description
1 polymer ?
#
loop_
_entity_poly.entity_id
_entity_poly.type
_entity_poly.pdbx_seq_one_letter_code
_entity_poly.pdbx_strand_id
1 'polypeptide(L)'
;MKARVYSLTGEEIEQIDLPKVFETDFRPDIIKRAVLAAQSAKRQPYGPDPEAGKRTSAENWGVGRGVARLPRVKGSRHHRGAKAAFVGIVVGGSVTHGPKPTRVYKEKIKKKER
;
A
#
# COMPACT_ATOMS: atom_id res chain seq x y z
N MET A 1 19.46 -16.33 34.77
CA MET A 1 18.97 -17.66 34.29
C MET A 1 20.11 -18.34 33.50
N LYS A 2 20.33 -19.65 33.56
CA LYS A 2 21.46 -20.32 32.87
C LYS A 2 20.99 -21.11 31.66
N ALA A 3 21.65 -20.95 30.51
CA ALA A 3 21.37 -21.65 29.26
C ALA A 3 22.51 -22.60 28.89
N ARG A 4 22.17 -23.74 28.28
CA ARG A 4 23.14 -24.74 27.81
C ARG A 4 23.54 -24.46 26.37
N VAL A 5 24.82 -24.63 26.05
CA VAL A 5 25.39 -24.47 24.71
C VAL A 5 25.63 -25.86 24.13
N TYR A 6 25.03 -26.11 22.97
CA TYR A 6 25.13 -27.38 22.28
C TYR A 6 26.17 -27.33 21.16
N SER A 7 26.89 -28.44 20.97
CA SER A 7 27.77 -28.68 19.82
C SER A 7 26.96 -28.94 18.54
N LEU A 8 27.62 -28.92 17.39
CA LEU A 8 27.01 -29.36 16.11
C LEU A 8 26.56 -30.82 16.13
N THR A 9 27.13 -31.64 17.03
CA THR A 9 26.77 -33.05 17.26
C THR A 9 25.63 -33.22 18.28
N GLY A 10 25.16 -32.13 18.90
CA GLY A 10 24.08 -32.14 19.89
C GLY A 10 24.54 -32.41 21.34
N GLU A 11 25.83 -32.42 21.61
CA GLU A 11 26.39 -32.61 22.95
C GLU A 11 26.46 -31.28 23.71
N GLU A 12 26.23 -31.30 25.02
CA GLU A 12 26.31 -30.12 25.88
C GLU A 12 27.77 -29.79 26.19
N ILE A 13 28.26 -28.66 25.67
CA ILE A 13 29.66 -28.23 25.85
C ILE A 13 29.78 -27.36 27.10
N GLU A 14 28.90 -26.38 27.26
CA GLU A 14 29.07 -25.33 28.27
C GLU A 14 27.72 -24.80 28.76
N GLN A 15 27.71 -24.18 29.94
CA GLN A 15 26.55 -23.49 30.48
C GLN A 15 26.87 -22.02 30.70
N ILE A 16 26.11 -21.15 30.03
CA ILE A 16 26.31 -19.69 30.03
C ILE A 16 25.17 -19.01 30.80
N ASP A 17 25.49 -17.95 31.54
CA ASP A 17 24.51 -17.07 32.16
C ASP A 17 23.82 -16.18 31.11
N LEU A 18 22.49 -16.20 31.09
CA LEU A 18 21.70 -15.41 30.16
C LEU A 18 21.84 -13.90 30.45
N PRO A 19 21.98 -13.06 29.42
CA PRO A 19 21.94 -11.61 29.56
C PRO A 19 20.65 -11.09 30.22
N LYS A 20 20.75 -9.95 30.90
CA LYS A 20 19.63 -9.25 31.56
C LYS A 20 18.42 -8.97 30.64
N VAL A 21 18.61 -8.97 29.32
CA VAL A 21 17.54 -8.74 28.33
C VAL A 21 16.45 -9.82 28.40
N PHE A 22 16.82 -11.05 28.74
CA PHE A 22 15.88 -12.17 28.86
C PHE A 22 15.01 -12.12 30.12
N GLU A 23 15.32 -11.22 31.06
CA GLU A 23 14.54 -10.99 32.28
C GLU A 23 13.53 -9.84 32.12
N THR A 24 13.46 -9.23 30.92
CA THR A 24 12.54 -8.11 30.68
C THR A 24 11.08 -8.58 30.55
N ASP A 25 10.17 -7.76 31.08
CA ASP A 25 8.74 -8.08 31.04
C ASP A 25 8.21 -8.12 29.60
N PHE A 26 7.39 -9.14 29.32
CA PHE A 26 6.78 -9.30 28.01
C PHE A 26 5.66 -8.27 27.77
N ARG A 27 5.88 -7.37 26.81
CA ARG A 27 4.97 -6.27 26.46
C ARG A 27 4.46 -6.36 25.01
N PRO A 28 3.38 -7.10 24.74
CA PRO A 28 2.89 -7.35 23.39
C PRO A 28 2.36 -6.09 22.69
N ASP A 29 1.92 -5.09 23.46
CA ASP A 29 1.47 -3.78 23.00
C ASP A 29 2.58 -3.02 22.26
N ILE A 30 3.77 -2.91 22.89
CA ILE A 30 4.92 -2.22 22.31
C ILE A 30 5.48 -3.03 21.13
N ILE A 31 5.61 -4.34 21.30
CA ILE A 31 6.14 -5.23 20.25
C ILE A 31 5.30 -5.10 18.98
N LYS A 32 3.96 -5.19 19.09
CA LYS A 32 3.06 -5.06 17.94
C LYS A 32 3.24 -3.73 17.23
N ARG A 33 3.32 -2.63 17.98
CA ARG A 33 3.52 -1.29 17.42
C ARG A 33 4.86 -1.17 16.69
N ALA A 34 5.94 -1.68 17.29
CA ALA A 34 7.28 -1.66 16.69
C ALA A 34 7.33 -2.45 15.38
N VAL A 35 6.72 -3.63 15.35
CA VAL A 35 6.66 -4.49 14.16
C VAL A 35 5.85 -3.82 13.04
N LEU A 36 4.68 -3.27 13.34
CA LEU A 36 3.86 -2.56 12.34
C LEU A 36 4.60 -1.35 11.77
N ALA A 37 5.26 -0.56 12.61
CA ALA A 37 6.06 0.56 12.16
C ALA A 37 7.22 0.10 11.26
N ALA A 38 7.94 -0.97 11.63
CA ALA A 38 9.02 -1.52 10.82
C ALA A 38 8.54 -2.04 9.46
N GLN A 39 7.40 -2.74 9.43
CA GLN A 39 6.78 -3.22 8.18
C GLN A 39 6.33 -2.05 7.29
N SER A 40 5.72 -1.03 7.88
CA SER A 40 5.28 0.17 7.16
C SER A 40 6.45 0.91 6.50
N ALA A 41 7.61 0.95 7.16
CA ALA A 41 8.82 1.60 6.66
C ALA A 41 9.47 0.84 5.50
N LYS A 42 9.26 -0.48 5.41
CA LYS A 42 9.77 -1.33 4.32
C LYS A 42 8.93 -1.23 3.04
N ARG A 43 7.71 -0.68 3.12
CA ARG A 43 6.79 -0.61 1.99
C ARG A 43 7.25 0.40 0.94
N GLN A 44 7.39 -0.05 -0.30
CA GLN A 44 7.71 0.81 -1.44
C GLN A 44 6.48 1.64 -1.87
N PRO A 45 6.61 2.95 -2.09
CA PRO A 45 5.53 3.76 -2.65
C PRO A 45 5.15 3.30 -4.06
N TYR A 46 3.85 3.32 -4.37
CA TYR A 46 3.32 2.88 -5.64
C TYR A 46 2.09 3.70 -6.02
N GLY A 47 1.78 3.71 -7.32
CA GLY A 47 0.58 4.33 -7.87
C GLY A 47 0.56 4.29 -9.39
N PRO A 48 -0.60 4.51 -10.02
CA PRO A 48 -0.73 4.60 -11.47
C PRO A 48 -0.15 5.93 -12.00
N ASP A 49 0.03 6.00 -13.32
CA ASP A 49 0.34 7.27 -14.01
C ASP A 49 -0.73 8.34 -13.69
N PRO A 50 -0.34 9.58 -13.35
CA PRO A 50 -1.29 10.66 -13.03
C PRO A 50 -2.37 10.91 -14.11
N GLU A 51 -2.05 10.61 -15.37
CA GLU A 51 -2.91 10.80 -16.54
C GLU A 51 -3.62 9.50 -16.99
N ALA A 52 -3.48 8.41 -16.24
CA ALA A 52 -4.17 7.16 -16.53
C ALA A 52 -5.70 7.37 -16.58
N GLY A 53 -6.31 6.93 -17.69
CA GLY A 53 -7.75 7.06 -17.94
C GLY A 53 -8.24 8.48 -18.26
N LYS A 54 -7.34 9.48 -18.29
CA LYS A 54 -7.64 10.88 -18.61
C LYS A 54 -7.18 11.34 -19.99
N ARG A 55 -6.26 10.60 -20.63
CA ARG A 55 -5.74 10.87 -21.99
C ARG A 55 -6.81 10.66 -23.09
N THR A 56 -7.88 11.45 -23.04
CA THR A 56 -9.02 11.36 -23.95
C THR A 56 -9.57 12.76 -24.19
N SER A 57 -10.12 13.02 -25.38
CA SER A 57 -10.82 14.28 -25.71
C SER A 57 -12.31 14.25 -25.34
N ALA A 58 -12.70 13.40 -24.38
CA ALA A 58 -14.10 13.16 -24.05
C ALA A 58 -14.77 14.38 -23.40
N GLU A 59 -15.99 14.68 -23.86
CA GLU A 59 -16.79 15.80 -23.36
C GLU A 59 -18.23 15.36 -23.09
N ASN A 60 -18.90 16.09 -22.21
CA ASN A 60 -20.31 15.88 -21.93
C ASN A 60 -21.17 16.42 -23.08
N TRP A 61 -22.14 15.63 -23.55
CA TRP A 61 -23.02 16.03 -24.65
C TRP A 61 -24.22 16.90 -24.25
N GLY A 62 -24.42 17.14 -22.95
CA GLY A 62 -25.56 17.88 -22.41
C GLY A 62 -26.84 17.04 -22.33
N VAL A 63 -27.96 17.74 -22.14
CA VAL A 63 -29.31 17.17 -22.02
C VAL A 63 -29.97 16.93 -23.38
N GLY A 64 -31.15 16.28 -23.40
CA GLY A 64 -31.98 16.18 -24.62
C GLY A 64 -31.59 15.08 -25.60
N ARG A 65 -30.71 14.14 -25.22
CA ARG A 65 -30.19 13.07 -26.10
C ARG A 65 -30.56 11.64 -25.66
N GLY A 66 -31.39 11.48 -24.64
CA GLY A 66 -31.80 10.15 -24.13
C GLY A 66 -30.66 9.32 -23.55
N VAL A 67 -29.52 9.93 -23.19
CA VAL A 67 -28.34 9.25 -22.65
C VAL A 67 -27.90 9.86 -21.32
N ALA A 68 -27.20 9.06 -20.51
CA ALA A 68 -26.57 9.53 -19.28
C ALA A 68 -25.59 10.68 -19.55
N ARG A 69 -25.51 11.64 -18.62
CA ARG A 69 -24.66 12.84 -18.66
C ARG A 69 -23.20 12.52 -18.30
N LEU A 70 -22.62 11.50 -18.91
CA LEU A 70 -21.20 11.16 -18.77
C LEU A 70 -20.39 11.76 -19.92
N PRO A 71 -19.10 12.12 -19.70
CA PRO A 71 -18.19 12.49 -20.78
C PRO A 71 -18.03 11.34 -21.78
N ARG A 72 -18.13 11.64 -23.07
CA ARG A 72 -18.01 10.67 -24.17
C ARG A 72 -16.93 11.07 -25.14
N VAL A 73 -16.17 10.09 -25.63
CA VAL A 73 -15.08 10.30 -26.59
C VAL A 73 -15.64 10.89 -27.89
N LYS A 74 -15.02 11.97 -28.37
CA LYS A 74 -15.37 12.61 -29.63
C LYS A 74 -15.05 11.71 -30.83
N GLY A 75 -15.68 12.04 -31.96
CA GLY A 75 -15.42 11.37 -33.23
C GLY A 75 -16.47 10.31 -33.59
N SER A 76 -16.48 9.97 -34.87
CA SER A 76 -17.37 8.99 -35.51
C SER A 76 -16.55 7.95 -36.25
N ARG A 77 -17.15 6.82 -36.62
CA ARG A 77 -16.53 5.74 -37.44
C ARG A 77 -15.40 4.95 -36.76
N HIS A 78 -15.14 5.20 -35.48
CA HIS A 78 -14.29 4.33 -34.66
C HIS A 78 -15.13 3.73 -33.53
N HIS A 79 -14.91 2.45 -33.20
CA HIS A 79 -15.67 1.71 -32.18
C HIS A 79 -15.63 2.36 -30.78
N ARG A 80 -14.65 3.24 -30.55
CA ARG A 80 -14.48 3.99 -29.30
C ARG A 80 -15.20 5.34 -29.29
N GLY A 81 -15.59 5.86 -30.45
CA GLY A 81 -16.38 7.09 -30.55
C GLY A 81 -17.71 6.93 -29.81
N ALA A 82 -18.19 8.01 -29.20
CA ALA A 82 -19.41 8.05 -28.38
C ALA A 82 -19.42 7.17 -27.11
N LYS A 83 -18.38 6.39 -26.82
CA LYS A 83 -18.27 5.65 -25.55
C LYS A 83 -17.94 6.60 -24.41
N ALA A 84 -18.45 6.28 -23.22
CA ALA A 84 -18.12 7.02 -22.02
C ALA A 84 -16.64 6.83 -21.64
N ALA A 85 -16.03 7.86 -21.08
CA ALA A 85 -14.62 7.83 -20.65
C ALA A 85 -14.41 8.80 -19.47
N PHE A 86 -13.16 8.94 -19.02
CA PHE A 86 -12.71 9.87 -17.97
C PHE A 86 -13.15 9.53 -16.53
N VAL A 87 -14.35 8.99 -16.34
CA VAL A 87 -14.96 8.74 -15.02
C VAL A 87 -14.66 7.33 -14.52
N GLY A 88 -14.38 7.18 -13.21
CA GLY A 88 -13.99 5.90 -12.60
C GLY A 88 -15.04 4.79 -12.61
N ILE A 89 -16.33 5.11 -12.80
CA ILE A 89 -17.39 4.10 -12.97
C ILE A 89 -17.38 3.44 -14.35
N VAL A 90 -16.59 3.97 -15.29
CA VAL A 90 -16.57 3.53 -16.68
C VAL A 90 -15.31 2.72 -16.95
N VAL A 91 -15.43 1.67 -17.77
CA VAL A 91 -14.30 0.86 -18.22
C VAL A 91 -13.27 1.72 -18.94
N GLY A 92 -12.03 1.74 -18.43
CA GLY A 92 -10.94 2.53 -18.97
C GLY A 92 -10.99 4.04 -18.63
N GLY A 93 -11.88 4.44 -17.71
CA GLY A 93 -11.89 5.78 -17.12
C GLY A 93 -10.83 5.96 -16.02
N SER A 94 -10.76 7.16 -15.46
CA SER A 94 -9.76 7.49 -14.44
C SER A 94 -10.14 6.95 -13.07
N VAL A 95 -9.20 6.30 -12.39
CA VAL A 95 -9.41 5.80 -11.02
C VAL A 95 -9.51 6.96 -10.04
N THR A 96 -10.66 7.09 -9.38
CA THR A 96 -10.87 8.12 -8.36
C THR A 96 -10.22 7.69 -7.05
N HIS A 97 -9.42 8.56 -6.43
CA HIS A 97 -8.71 8.31 -5.16
C HIS A 97 -7.83 7.03 -5.13
N GLY A 98 -7.18 6.71 -6.26
CA GLY A 98 -6.21 5.62 -6.32
C GLY A 98 -4.97 5.82 -5.44
N PRO A 99 -4.14 4.77 -5.26
CA PRO A 99 -2.89 4.87 -4.51
C PRO A 99 -1.97 5.91 -5.17
N LYS A 100 -1.39 6.80 -4.38
CA LYS A 100 -0.47 7.83 -4.86
C LYS A 100 0.95 7.49 -4.40
N PRO A 101 1.97 7.65 -5.26
CA PRO A 101 3.37 7.52 -4.85
C PRO A 101 3.76 8.53 -3.77
N THR A 102 3.08 9.68 -3.71
CA THR A 102 3.29 10.71 -2.69
C THR A 102 2.72 10.36 -1.32
N ARG A 103 1.98 9.26 -1.18
CA ARG A 103 1.43 8.83 0.11
C ARG A 103 2.56 8.39 1.04
N VAL A 104 2.63 8.97 2.23
CA VAL A 104 3.55 8.55 3.28
C VAL A 104 3.01 7.29 3.96
N TYR A 105 3.64 6.14 3.70
CA TYR A 105 3.30 4.87 4.34
C TYR A 105 4.03 4.63 5.66
N LYS A 106 5.18 5.29 5.85
CA LYS A 106 6.05 5.09 7.01
C LYS A 106 5.41 5.66 8.28
N GLU A 107 5.12 4.80 9.24
CA GLU A 107 4.72 5.20 10.58
C GLU A 107 5.94 5.65 11.41
N LYS A 108 5.75 6.70 12.20
CA LYS A 108 6.78 7.21 13.11
C LYS A 108 6.64 6.52 14.46
N ILE A 109 7.75 6.03 15.00
CA ILE A 109 7.83 5.42 16.33
C ILE A 109 8.91 6.12 17.17
N LYS A 110 8.71 6.14 18.49
CA LYS A 110 9.71 6.68 19.43
C LYS A 110 10.94 5.77 19.43
N LYS A 111 12.13 6.38 19.57
CA LYS A 111 13.40 5.64 19.62
C LYS A 111 13.47 4.60 20.74
N LYS A 112 12.78 4.82 21.86
CA LYS A 112 12.75 3.90 23.01
C LYS A 112 11.86 2.67 22.80
N GLU A 113 10.94 2.74 21.84
CA GLU A 113 9.99 1.65 21.52
C GLU A 113 10.47 0.83 20.31
N ARG A 114 11.52 1.27 19.62
CA ARG A 114 12.11 0.64 18.45
C ARG A 114 13.27 -0.26 18.87
#